data_AF-A0A7J4BB94-F1
#
_entry.id   AF-A0A7J4BB94-F1
#
_cell.length_a   1.000
_cell.length_b   1.000
_cell.length_c   1.000
_cell.angle_alpha   90.00
_cell.angle_beta   90.00
_cell.angle_gamma   90.00
#
_symmetry.space_group_name_H-M   'P 1'
#
loop_
_entity.id
_entity.type
_entity.pdbx_description
1 polymer ?
#
loop_
_entity_poly.entity_id
_entity_poly.type
_entity_poly.pdbx_seq_one_letter_code
_entity_poly.pdbx_strand_id
1 'polypeptide(L)'
;MKIMVFPFGKKEEKTAAAPRPIPVNEIRALAARGLTEQAIAADLLSRGYSREEILQGFREVLRGEVTGAPSNVEVARHPPAPAQPPAQPQSQFQGPSPELGQERLASPTLELTSRAPAAPAPLPPVPTQTAPPKPALPRPEFQLQTSEFETPAVQRVRESPEKFGRPVEEIVTVEKPPMQLPSAPGFAPKAEKQEYTFEEKPEEVAPTPEVPSISPTEITLEEVIEGIIAEKFTFLEERFSDFDKKDLQLEQEIEGLRARIEELELALKEREKTLDEKFDNTMAKMEAIEGKLGATQKIFSETLPELTSKVRMINESIEQIKKATPKREEEEEY
;
A
#
# COMPACT_ATOMS: atom_id res chain seq x y z
N MET A 1 31.02 -31.98 -30.76
CA MET A 1 30.06 -31.18 -29.97
C MET A 1 30.12 -29.74 -30.44
N LYS A 2 29.02 -29.20 -30.96
CA LYS A 2 28.94 -27.85 -31.56
C LYS A 2 28.41 -26.90 -30.49
N ILE A 3 29.26 -26.00 -30.00
CA ILE A 3 28.89 -25.00 -28.98
C ILE A 3 28.03 -23.94 -29.68
N MET A 4 26.73 -23.92 -29.40
CA MET A 4 25.84 -22.86 -29.84
C MET A 4 26.07 -21.64 -28.94
N VAL A 5 26.74 -20.63 -29.48
CA VAL A 5 26.88 -19.31 -28.84
C VAL A 5 25.59 -18.53 -29.12
N PHE A 6 24.75 -18.37 -28.10
CA PHE A 6 23.58 -17.49 -28.18
C PHE A 6 24.07 -16.03 -28.18
N PRO A 7 23.71 -15.22 -29.19
CA PRO A 7 24.02 -13.80 -29.16
C PRO A 7 23.19 -13.15 -28.04
N PHE A 8 23.87 -12.78 -26.96
CA PHE A 8 23.30 -11.97 -25.88
C PHE A 8 22.81 -10.66 -26.50
N GLY A 9 21.48 -10.49 -26.53
CA GLY A 9 20.84 -9.30 -27.04
C GLY A 9 21.34 -8.06 -26.30
N LYS A 10 21.93 -7.13 -27.04
CA LYS A 10 22.20 -5.77 -26.57
C LYS A 10 20.86 -5.19 -26.14
N LYS A 11 20.63 -5.10 -24.83
CA LYS A 11 19.55 -4.28 -24.28
C LYS A 11 19.83 -2.87 -24.77
N GLU A 12 19.00 -2.37 -25.67
CA GLU A 12 18.99 -0.96 -26.02
C GLU A 12 18.79 -0.19 -24.72
N GLU A 13 19.87 0.46 -24.29
CA GLU A 13 19.88 1.36 -23.15
C GLU A 13 19.02 2.55 -23.55
N LYS A 14 17.72 2.44 -23.24
CA LYS A 14 16.72 3.49 -23.42
C LYS A 14 17.20 4.70 -22.64
N THR A 15 17.80 5.65 -23.36
CA THR A 15 18.28 6.93 -22.85
C THR A 15 17.17 7.53 -21.99
N ALA A 16 17.44 7.65 -20.69
CA ALA A 16 16.45 8.09 -19.71
C ALA A 16 15.92 9.46 -20.12
N ALA A 17 14.70 9.49 -20.66
CA ALA A 17 14.00 10.73 -20.95
C ALA A 17 13.87 11.52 -19.64
N ALA A 18 14.01 12.85 -19.73
CA ALA A 18 13.92 13.74 -18.58
C ALA A 18 12.69 13.37 -17.72
N PRO A 19 12.83 13.36 -16.38
CA PRO A 19 11.77 12.90 -15.47
C PRO A 19 10.49 13.68 -15.75
N ARG A 20 9.45 12.96 -16.16
CA ARG A 20 8.16 13.57 -16.44
C ARG A 20 7.45 13.83 -15.11
N PRO A 21 6.63 14.89 -15.01
CA PRO A 21 5.82 15.11 -13.83
C PRO A 21 4.82 13.97 -13.63
N ILE A 22 4.57 13.61 -12.37
CA ILE A 22 3.66 12.54 -11.96
C ILE A 22 2.22 12.90 -12.42
N PRO A 23 1.48 11.98 -13.07
CA PRO A 23 0.19 12.27 -13.69
C PRO A 23 -1.00 12.33 -12.70
N VAL A 24 -0.88 13.11 -11.63
CA VAL A 24 -1.91 13.18 -10.57
C VAL A 24 -3.23 13.76 -11.10
N ASN A 25 -3.15 14.80 -11.94
CA ASN A 25 -4.32 15.48 -12.48
C ASN A 25 -5.08 14.61 -13.48
N GLU A 26 -4.36 13.87 -14.31
CA GLU A 26 -4.91 12.95 -15.30
C GLU A 26 -5.62 11.77 -14.63
N ILE A 27 -5.01 11.19 -13.58
CA ILE A 27 -5.63 10.11 -12.79
C ILE A 27 -6.95 10.62 -12.18
N ARG A 28 -6.95 11.80 -11.54
CA ARG A 28 -8.16 12.38 -10.95
C ARG A 28 -9.24 12.66 -12.00
N ALA A 29 -8.85 13.18 -13.17
CA ALA A 29 -9.78 13.47 -14.25
C ALA A 29 -10.42 12.20 -14.85
N LEU A 30 -9.65 11.12 -15.00
CA LEU A 30 -10.16 9.84 -15.50
C LEU A 30 -11.00 9.11 -14.43
N ALA A 31 -10.62 9.19 -13.16
CA ALA A 31 -11.41 8.69 -12.04
C ALA A 31 -12.77 9.40 -11.94
N ALA A 32 -12.79 10.73 -12.11
CA ALA A 32 -14.04 11.51 -12.16
C ALA A 32 -14.95 11.14 -13.34
N ARG A 33 -14.42 10.51 -14.39
CA ARG A 33 -15.20 9.95 -15.52
C ARG A 33 -15.73 8.53 -15.23
N GLY A 34 -15.43 7.96 -14.06
CA GLY A 34 -15.86 6.63 -13.66
C GLY A 34 -15.04 5.49 -14.29
N LEU A 35 -13.83 5.76 -14.79
CA LEU A 35 -12.95 4.68 -15.26
C LEU A 35 -12.39 3.90 -14.07
N THR A 36 -12.28 2.58 -14.22
CA THR A 36 -11.60 1.73 -13.23
C THR A 36 -10.10 2.00 -13.21
N GLU A 37 -9.44 1.78 -12.08
CA GLU A 37 -7.99 2.02 -11.93
C GLU A 37 -7.15 1.30 -13.00
N GLN A 38 -7.56 0.09 -13.40
CA GLN A 38 -6.89 -0.66 -14.47
C GLN A 38 -7.03 0.02 -15.84
N ALA A 39 -8.21 0.56 -16.16
CA ALA A 39 -8.44 1.29 -17.40
C ALA A 39 -7.68 2.62 -17.43
N ILE A 40 -7.59 3.30 -16.28
CA ILE A 40 -6.76 4.52 -16.10
C ILE A 40 -5.28 4.19 -16.33
N ALA A 41 -4.78 3.11 -15.73
CA ALA A 41 -3.39 2.69 -15.92
C ALA A 41 -3.08 2.34 -17.39
N ALA A 42 -4.00 1.65 -18.07
CA ALA A 42 -3.85 1.34 -19.50
C ALA A 42 -3.82 2.61 -20.37
N ASP A 43 -4.72 3.57 -20.12
CA ASP A 43 -4.74 4.86 -20.84
C ASP A 43 -3.43 5.65 -20.60
N LEU A 44 -2.92 5.71 -19.38
CA LEU A 44 -1.66 6.40 -19.06
C LEU A 44 -0.42 5.69 -19.63
N LEU A 45 -0.40 4.36 -19.63
CA LEU A 45 0.67 3.59 -20.29
C LEU A 45 0.71 3.89 -21.79
N SER A 46 -0.46 4.00 -22.44
CA SER A 46 -0.55 4.35 -23.88
C SER A 46 -0.02 5.77 -24.18
N ARG A 47 -0.07 6.67 -23.20
CA ARG A 47 0.49 8.05 -23.27
C ARG A 47 1.98 8.10 -22.92
N GLY A 48 2.58 6.97 -22.57
CA GLY A 48 4.00 6.84 -22.31
C GLY A 48 4.41 7.20 -20.88
N TYR A 49 3.49 7.16 -19.91
CA TYR A 49 3.86 7.16 -18.49
C TYR A 49 4.40 5.79 -18.09
N SER A 50 5.39 5.78 -17.20
CA SER A 50 5.88 4.54 -16.61
C SER A 50 4.90 4.01 -15.56
N ARG A 51 4.94 2.69 -15.33
CA ARG A 51 4.10 2.05 -14.30
C ARG A 51 4.36 2.63 -12.91
N GLU A 52 5.58 3.04 -12.62
CA GLU A 52 6.00 3.63 -11.35
C GLU A 52 5.42 5.02 -11.14
N GLU A 53 5.46 5.88 -12.16
CA GLU A 53 4.82 7.22 -12.13
C GLU A 53 3.31 7.11 -11.93
N ILE A 54 2.66 6.14 -12.58
CA ILE A 54 1.23 5.88 -12.42
C ILE A 54 0.90 5.47 -10.99
N LEU A 55 1.65 4.52 -10.40
CA LEU A 55 1.46 4.08 -9.02
C LEU A 55 1.75 5.20 -8.00
N GLN A 56 2.73 6.06 -8.27
CA GLN A 56 3.00 7.22 -7.45
C GLN A 56 1.84 8.22 -7.50
N GLY A 57 1.29 8.47 -8.70
CA GLY A 57 0.12 9.33 -8.87
C GLY A 57 -1.12 8.82 -8.13
N PHE A 58 -1.41 7.52 -8.20
CA PHE A 58 -2.53 6.92 -7.42
C PHE A 58 -2.35 7.12 -5.90
N ARG A 59 -1.13 6.95 -5.39
CA ARG A 59 -0.85 7.18 -3.96
C ARG A 59 -1.08 8.63 -3.55
N GLU A 60 -0.74 9.60 -4.39
CA GLU A 60 -0.98 11.01 -4.10
C GLU A 60 -2.48 11.37 -4.15
N VAL A 61 -3.24 10.81 -5.10
CA VAL A 61 -4.69 11.00 -5.17
C VAL A 61 -5.38 10.44 -3.92
N LEU A 62 -5.08 9.19 -3.55
CA LEU A 62 -5.63 8.55 -2.35
C LEU A 62 -5.25 9.29 -1.07
N ARG A 63 -4.01 9.76 -0.97
CA ARG A 63 -3.55 10.54 0.18
C ARG A 63 -4.32 11.85 0.33
N GLY A 64 -4.64 12.52 -0.78
CA GLY A 64 -5.44 13.75 -0.78
C GLY A 64 -6.88 13.53 -0.32
N GLU A 65 -7.51 12.43 -0.75
CA GLU A 65 -8.89 12.11 -0.36
C GLU A 65 -9.00 11.72 1.12
N VAL A 66 -8.07 10.90 1.63
CA VAL A 66 -8.10 10.42 3.01
C VAL A 66 -7.82 11.53 4.03
N THR A 67 -7.02 12.53 3.65
CA THR A 67 -6.64 13.61 4.58
C THR A 67 -7.67 14.74 4.65
N GLY A 68 -8.68 14.77 3.77
CA GLY A 68 -9.70 15.83 3.73
C GLY A 68 -9.15 17.25 3.53
N ALA A 69 -7.83 17.38 3.37
CA ALA A 69 -7.17 18.64 3.09
C ALA A 69 -7.41 18.95 1.61
N PRO A 70 -8.02 20.09 1.25
CA PRO A 70 -8.11 20.48 -0.14
C PRO A 70 -6.67 20.57 -0.65
N SER A 71 -6.26 19.61 -1.50
CA SER A 71 -4.95 19.67 -2.14
C SER A 71 -4.90 21.02 -2.83
N ASN A 72 -4.02 21.90 -2.37
CA ASN A 72 -3.82 23.25 -2.88
C ASN A 72 -3.26 23.17 -4.30
N VAL A 73 -4.07 22.70 -5.24
CA VAL A 73 -3.86 22.85 -6.67
C VAL A 73 -4.39 24.23 -6.96
N GLU A 74 -3.50 25.19 -6.76
CA GLU A 74 -3.58 26.54 -7.30
C GLU A 74 -3.75 26.39 -8.82
N VAL A 75 -5.00 26.31 -9.26
CA VAL A 75 -5.38 26.41 -10.66
C VAL A 75 -5.01 27.83 -11.07
N ALA A 76 -3.81 27.97 -11.63
CA ALA A 76 -3.38 29.13 -12.39
C ALA A 76 -4.32 29.31 -13.61
N ARG A 77 -5.49 29.89 -13.34
CA ARG A 77 -6.37 30.54 -14.30
C ARG A 77 -6.83 31.85 -13.69
N HIS A 78 -5.88 32.75 -13.46
CA HIS A 78 -6.21 34.17 -13.39
C HIS A 78 -6.29 34.72 -14.82
N PRO A 79 -7.44 35.30 -15.24
CA PRO A 79 -7.48 36.12 -16.44
C PRO A 79 -6.63 37.39 -16.23
N PRO A 80 -6.01 37.95 -17.29
CA PRO A 80 -5.23 39.18 -17.18
C PRO A 80 -6.13 40.32 -16.74
N ALA A 81 -5.95 40.79 -15.50
CA ALA A 81 -6.56 42.03 -15.03
C ALA A 81 -5.90 43.23 -15.73
N PRO A 82 -6.68 44.27 -16.10
CA PRO A 82 -6.17 45.46 -16.78
C PRO A 82 -5.22 46.27 -15.88
N ALA A 83 -4.20 46.82 -16.53
CA ALA A 83 -3.11 47.65 -16.02
C ALA A 83 -3.42 48.46 -14.75
N GLN A 84 -2.75 48.12 -13.65
CA GLN A 84 -2.56 49.04 -12.53
C GLN A 84 -1.38 49.98 -12.82
N PRO A 85 -1.50 51.28 -12.48
CA PRO A 85 -0.45 52.28 -12.66
C PRO A 85 0.75 52.07 -11.70
N PRO A 86 1.94 52.60 -12.05
CA PRO A 86 3.19 52.33 -11.34
C PRO A 86 3.18 52.88 -9.91
N ALA A 87 3.34 51.99 -8.93
CA ALA A 87 3.61 52.34 -7.54
C ALA A 87 5.12 52.63 -7.35
N GLN A 88 5.35 53.63 -6.50
CA GLN A 88 6.61 54.32 -6.22
C GLN A 88 7.72 53.44 -5.60
N PRO A 89 9.00 53.88 -5.69
CA PRO A 89 10.12 53.16 -5.11
C PRO A 89 10.08 53.20 -3.59
N GLN A 90 9.89 52.04 -2.94
CA GLN A 90 10.16 51.89 -1.52
C GLN A 90 11.62 51.51 -1.30
N SER A 91 12.24 52.34 -0.49
CA SER A 91 13.63 52.33 -0.08
C SER A 91 14.04 51.05 0.65
N GLN A 92 15.24 50.61 0.28
CA GLN A 92 16.26 49.93 1.09
C GLN A 92 15.95 49.79 2.59
N PHE A 93 15.91 48.55 3.07
CA PHE A 93 16.48 48.19 4.37
C PHE A 93 17.20 46.83 4.21
N GLN A 94 18.52 46.90 4.00
CA GLN A 94 19.44 45.77 4.15
C GLN A 94 19.67 45.55 5.65
N GLY A 95 19.22 44.41 6.16
CA GLY A 95 19.67 43.87 7.44
C GLY A 95 20.83 42.88 7.21
N PRO A 96 21.90 42.91 8.02
CA PRO A 96 23.01 41.96 7.89
C PRO A 96 22.61 40.58 8.41
N SER A 97 22.68 39.57 7.54
CA SER A 97 22.65 38.16 7.95
C SER A 97 23.90 37.82 8.76
N PRO A 98 23.78 37.18 9.94
CA PRO A 98 24.93 36.63 10.64
C PRO A 98 25.41 35.37 9.90
N GLU A 99 26.53 35.54 9.21
CA GLU A 99 27.43 34.49 8.73
C GLU A 99 28.02 33.77 9.95
N LEU A 100 27.42 32.63 10.31
CA LEU A 100 27.93 31.74 11.36
C LEU A 100 28.68 30.60 10.69
N GLY A 101 29.99 30.62 10.91
CA GLY A 101 30.99 29.79 10.25
C GLY A 101 30.71 28.30 10.31
N GLN A 102 30.70 27.69 9.14
CA GLN A 102 30.97 26.26 9.00
C GLN A 102 32.48 26.06 9.17
N GLU A 103 32.90 25.80 10.40
CA GLU A 103 34.18 25.16 10.66
C GLU A 103 34.22 23.82 9.92
N ARG A 104 35.08 23.78 8.91
CA ARG A 104 35.55 22.56 8.26
C ARG A 104 36.41 21.79 9.27
N LEU A 105 35.80 20.91 10.05
CA LEU A 105 36.53 19.84 10.71
C LEU A 105 36.66 18.67 9.74
N ALA A 106 37.91 18.38 9.44
CA ALA A 106 38.40 17.33 8.57
C ALA A 106 37.74 15.98 8.87
N SER A 107 37.23 15.34 7.82
CA SER A 107 36.93 13.92 7.82
C SER A 107 38.22 13.13 8.10
N PRO A 108 38.25 12.19 9.06
CA PRO A 108 39.35 11.27 9.19
C PRO A 108 39.33 10.30 8.00
N THR A 109 40.44 10.28 7.27
CA THR A 109 40.84 9.24 6.32
C THR A 109 40.59 7.86 6.92
N LEU A 110 39.58 7.15 6.42
CA LEU A 110 39.43 5.72 6.66
C LEU A 110 40.50 5.01 5.85
N GLU A 111 41.52 4.51 6.54
CA GLU A 111 42.49 3.58 5.97
C GLU A 111 41.77 2.37 5.38
N LEU A 112 41.96 2.17 4.08
CA LEU A 112 41.77 0.88 3.42
C LEU A 112 42.75 -0.13 4.04
N THR A 113 42.33 -0.83 5.09
CA THR A 113 42.96 -2.09 5.45
C THR A 113 42.51 -3.14 4.44
N SER A 114 43.40 -3.44 3.51
CA SER A 114 43.36 -4.58 2.59
C SER A 114 43.31 -5.89 3.38
N ARG A 115 42.10 -6.34 3.72
CA ARG A 115 41.85 -7.67 4.28
C ARG A 115 42.00 -8.71 3.17
N ALA A 116 43.12 -9.44 3.24
CA ALA A 116 43.40 -10.62 2.43
C ALA A 116 42.21 -11.61 2.43
N PRO A 117 41.96 -12.33 1.31
CA PRO A 117 40.93 -13.36 1.26
C PRO A 117 41.31 -14.51 2.21
N ALA A 118 40.61 -14.58 3.33
CA ALA A 118 40.65 -15.75 4.19
C ALA A 118 40.16 -16.97 3.39
N ALA A 119 40.95 -18.05 3.44
CA ALA A 119 40.63 -19.32 2.84
C ALA A 119 39.20 -19.78 3.20
N PRO A 120 38.50 -20.47 2.29
CA PRO A 120 37.17 -20.99 2.55
C PRO A 120 37.22 -21.96 3.75
N ALA A 121 36.41 -21.66 4.77
CA ALA A 121 36.21 -22.56 5.89
C ALA A 121 35.72 -23.94 5.37
N PRO A 122 36.19 -25.06 5.94
CA PRO A 122 35.70 -26.38 5.58
C PRO A 122 34.20 -26.47 5.86
N LEU A 123 33.45 -26.93 4.86
CA LEU A 123 32.02 -27.20 4.98
C LEU A 123 31.77 -28.19 6.13
N PRO A 124 30.74 -27.96 6.95
CA PRO A 124 30.34 -28.94 7.96
C PRO A 124 29.93 -30.25 7.28
N PRO A 125 30.20 -31.42 7.91
CA PRO A 125 29.82 -32.71 7.35
C PRO A 125 28.30 -32.79 7.21
N VAL A 126 27.86 -33.12 5.99
CA VAL A 126 26.47 -33.45 5.69
C VAL A 126 26.08 -34.66 6.54
N PRO A 127 25.08 -34.57 7.43
CA PRO A 127 24.56 -35.74 8.11
C PRO A 127 23.80 -36.59 7.08
N THR A 128 24.42 -37.71 6.68
CA THR A 128 23.75 -38.81 5.98
C THR A 128 22.76 -39.44 6.94
N GLN A 129 21.56 -38.85 7.05
CA GLN A 129 20.47 -39.43 7.82
C GLN A 129 19.67 -40.34 6.88
N THR A 130 20.11 -41.58 6.77
CA THR A 130 19.35 -42.69 6.20
C THR A 130 18.20 -43.00 7.15
N ALA A 131 17.08 -42.28 7.01
CA ALA A 131 15.86 -42.58 7.74
C ALA A 131 15.16 -43.79 7.10
N PRO A 132 14.68 -44.77 7.88
CA PRO A 132 13.89 -45.88 7.37
C PRO A 132 12.50 -45.40 6.88
N PRO A 133 11.87 -46.11 5.93
CA PRO A 133 10.57 -45.73 5.39
C PRO A 133 9.51 -45.76 6.51
N LYS A 134 8.86 -44.62 6.71
CA LYS A 134 7.75 -44.43 7.64
C LYS A 134 6.57 -45.30 7.18
N PRO A 135 5.97 -46.14 8.05
CA PRO A 135 4.81 -46.93 7.69
C PRO A 135 3.63 -46.01 7.34
N ALA A 136 2.91 -46.37 6.28
CA ALA A 136 1.75 -45.65 5.77
C ALA A 136 0.73 -45.40 6.89
N LEU A 137 0.41 -44.13 7.11
CA LEU A 137 -0.68 -43.73 8.00
C LEU A 137 -2.01 -44.23 7.41
N PRO A 138 -2.92 -44.76 8.25
CA PRO A 138 -4.26 -45.13 7.80
C PRO A 138 -5.01 -43.89 7.31
N ARG A 139 -5.57 -44.02 6.11
CA ARG A 139 -6.46 -43.06 5.47
C ARG A 139 -7.61 -42.74 6.44
N PRO A 140 -7.84 -41.48 6.84
CA PRO A 140 -8.97 -41.16 7.70
C PRO A 140 -10.26 -41.41 6.91
N GLU A 141 -11.07 -42.36 7.40
CA GLU A 141 -12.46 -42.48 6.99
C GLU A 141 -13.17 -41.18 7.41
N PHE A 142 -13.63 -40.42 6.42
CA PHE A 142 -14.54 -39.29 6.62
C PHE A 142 -15.86 -39.84 7.17
N GLN A 143 -15.97 -39.95 8.49
CA GLN A 143 -17.26 -40.07 9.15
C GLN A 143 -17.91 -38.69 9.12
N LEU A 144 -18.95 -38.54 8.30
CA LEU A 144 -19.87 -37.42 8.31
C LEU A 144 -20.60 -37.40 9.67
N GLN A 145 -19.99 -36.82 10.70
CA GLN A 145 -20.69 -36.43 11.90
C GLN A 145 -21.50 -35.17 11.58
N THR A 146 -22.80 -35.34 11.46
CA THR A 146 -23.78 -34.26 11.53
C THR A 146 -23.76 -33.70 12.95
N SER A 147 -22.86 -32.75 13.22
CA SER A 147 -22.90 -31.97 14.45
C SER A 147 -24.02 -30.93 14.34
N GLU A 148 -25.07 -31.13 15.12
CA GLU A 148 -26.07 -30.11 15.40
C GLU A 148 -25.36 -28.90 16.03
N PHE A 149 -25.46 -27.76 15.37
CA PHE A 149 -24.87 -26.51 15.79
C PHE A 149 -25.71 -25.94 16.94
N GLU A 150 -25.41 -26.36 18.16
CA GLU A 150 -25.98 -25.80 19.38
C GLU A 150 -25.41 -24.39 19.58
N THR A 151 -26.27 -23.39 19.39
CA THR A 151 -25.91 -21.98 19.53
C THR A 151 -25.60 -21.65 21.00
N PRO A 152 -24.42 -21.11 21.34
CA PRO A 152 -24.13 -20.75 22.72
C PRO A 152 -25.01 -19.57 23.16
N ALA A 153 -25.78 -19.80 24.22
CA ALA A 153 -26.57 -18.79 24.90
C ALA A 153 -25.67 -17.63 25.35
N VAL A 154 -25.93 -16.45 24.76
CA VAL A 154 -25.31 -15.17 25.14
C VAL A 154 -25.68 -14.85 26.59
N GLN A 155 -24.76 -15.12 27.52
CA GLN A 155 -24.84 -14.60 28.89
C GLN A 155 -24.60 -13.09 28.84
N ARG A 156 -25.71 -12.33 28.96
CA ARG A 156 -25.69 -10.90 29.28
C ARG A 156 -25.05 -10.70 30.65
N VAL A 157 -23.77 -10.38 30.68
CA VAL A 157 -23.13 -9.76 31.83
C VAL A 157 -23.65 -8.32 31.91
N ARG A 158 -24.51 -8.05 32.90
CA ARG A 158 -24.89 -6.70 33.32
C ARG A 158 -23.73 -6.14 34.16
N GLU A 159 -22.90 -5.30 33.57
CA GLU A 159 -22.03 -4.41 34.34
C GLU A 159 -22.59 -2.98 34.32
N SER A 160 -22.76 -2.46 35.52
CA SER A 160 -23.25 -1.12 35.85
C SER A 160 -22.28 -0.03 35.42
N PRO A 161 -22.75 1.16 34.98
CA PRO A 161 -21.87 2.29 34.70
C PRO A 161 -21.75 3.18 35.95
N GLU A 162 -20.59 3.18 36.61
CA GLU A 162 -20.21 4.25 37.52
C GLU A 162 -19.26 5.25 36.83
N LYS A 163 -19.81 6.43 36.56
CA LYS A 163 -19.21 7.76 36.73
C LYS A 163 -17.72 7.90 36.38
N PHE A 164 -17.42 8.18 35.12
CA PHE A 164 -16.35 9.12 34.79
C PHE A 164 -16.85 10.16 33.80
N GLY A 165 -16.99 11.38 34.29
CA GLY A 165 -17.32 12.55 33.49
C GLY A 165 -16.17 12.88 32.56
N ARG A 166 -16.44 12.75 31.26
CA ARG A 166 -15.85 13.60 30.22
C ARG A 166 -17.00 14.14 29.38
N PRO A 167 -17.01 15.43 29.02
CA PRO A 167 -18.00 15.96 28.09
C PRO A 167 -17.74 15.32 26.71
N VAL A 168 -18.68 14.50 26.27
CA VAL A 168 -18.71 13.94 24.92
C VAL A 168 -19.24 15.05 24.00
N GLU A 169 -18.38 15.53 23.11
CA GLU A 169 -18.82 16.30 21.96
C GLU A 169 -19.74 15.43 21.10
N GLU A 170 -20.97 15.93 20.97
CA GLU A 170 -21.94 15.76 19.89
C GLU A 170 -21.64 14.62 18.90
N ILE A 171 -22.13 13.42 19.23
CA ILE A 171 -22.19 12.29 18.32
C ILE A 171 -23.24 12.62 17.26
N VAL A 172 -22.78 13.09 16.10
CA VAL A 172 -23.58 13.13 14.88
C VAL A 172 -24.06 11.72 14.60
N THR A 173 -25.36 11.52 14.75
CA THR A 173 -26.04 10.27 14.43
C THR A 173 -25.99 10.12 12.92
N VAL A 174 -25.00 9.38 12.41
CA VAL A 174 -24.94 8.98 11.01
C VAL A 174 -26.04 7.95 10.80
N GLU A 175 -27.19 8.44 10.35
CA GLU A 175 -28.32 7.66 9.87
C GLU A 175 -27.80 6.66 8.84
N LYS A 176 -27.79 5.38 9.22
CA LYS A 176 -27.35 4.28 8.38
C LYS A 176 -28.19 4.30 7.10
N PRO A 177 -27.63 4.61 5.92
CA PRO A 177 -28.41 4.65 4.69
C PRO A 177 -28.99 3.24 4.44
N PRO A 178 -30.26 3.12 4.04
CA PRO A 178 -30.84 1.84 3.70
C PRO A 178 -29.98 1.23 2.59
N MET A 179 -29.46 0.02 2.82
CA MET A 179 -28.83 -0.80 1.80
C MET A 179 -29.86 -1.02 0.69
N GLN A 180 -29.85 -0.16 -0.33
CA GLN A 180 -30.49 -0.44 -1.60
C GLN A 180 -29.66 -1.56 -2.23
N LEU A 181 -30.21 -2.78 -2.21
CA LEU A 181 -29.74 -3.85 -3.07
C LEU A 181 -29.62 -3.27 -4.49
N PRO A 182 -28.46 -3.39 -5.17
CA PRO A 182 -28.40 -3.07 -6.57
C PRO A 182 -29.36 -4.02 -7.29
N SER A 183 -30.50 -3.48 -7.73
CA SER A 183 -31.37 -4.15 -8.69
C SER A 183 -30.49 -4.56 -9.86
N ALA A 184 -30.31 -5.87 -10.02
CA ALA A 184 -29.58 -6.44 -11.13
C ALA A 184 -30.12 -5.83 -12.44
N PRO A 185 -29.23 -5.37 -13.34
CA PRO A 185 -29.66 -4.78 -14.61
C PRO A 185 -30.55 -5.78 -15.34
N GLY A 186 -31.75 -5.31 -15.68
CA GLY A 186 -32.87 -6.12 -16.11
C GLY A 186 -32.52 -7.08 -17.24
N PHE A 187 -32.48 -8.36 -16.91
CA PHE A 187 -33.07 -9.37 -17.77
C PHE A 187 -34.59 -9.18 -17.70
N ALA A 188 -35.09 -8.16 -18.41
CA ALA A 188 -36.46 -8.22 -18.87
C ALA A 188 -36.48 -9.34 -19.92
N PRO A 189 -37.08 -10.51 -19.66
CA PRO A 189 -37.37 -11.42 -20.76
C PRO A 189 -38.28 -10.62 -21.69
N LYS A 190 -37.78 -10.28 -22.89
CA LYS A 190 -38.67 -10.02 -24.02
C LYS A 190 -39.42 -11.33 -24.22
N ALA A 191 -40.55 -11.45 -23.53
CA ALA A 191 -41.62 -12.35 -23.86
C ALA A 191 -42.20 -11.84 -25.19
N GLU A 192 -41.43 -12.03 -26.25
CA GLU A 192 -41.92 -11.98 -27.61
C GLU A 192 -42.82 -13.21 -27.72
N LYS A 193 -44.09 -13.01 -27.35
CA LYS A 193 -45.17 -13.92 -27.64
C LYS A 193 -45.21 -14.06 -29.15
N GLN A 194 -44.47 -15.04 -29.68
CA GLN A 194 -44.74 -15.56 -31.00
C GLN A 194 -46.09 -16.27 -30.88
N GLU A 195 -47.15 -15.53 -31.19
CA GLU A 195 -48.46 -16.08 -31.51
C GLU A 195 -48.26 -16.96 -32.76
N TYR A 196 -47.98 -18.23 -32.52
CA TYR A 196 -48.02 -19.26 -33.55
C TYR A 196 -49.49 -19.54 -33.83
N THR A 197 -50.09 -18.72 -34.70
CA THR A 197 -51.37 -19.04 -35.33
C THR A 197 -51.13 -20.22 -36.28
N PHE A 198 -51.46 -21.42 -35.81
CA PHE A 198 -51.58 -22.59 -36.65
C PHE A 198 -52.81 -22.39 -37.53
N GLU A 199 -52.58 -21.92 -38.76
CA GLU A 199 -53.61 -21.82 -39.80
C GLU A 199 -53.85 -23.23 -40.34
N GLU A 200 -54.85 -23.91 -39.75
CA GLU A 200 -55.34 -25.22 -40.17
C GLU A 200 -55.97 -25.09 -41.56
N LYS A 201 -55.14 -25.34 -42.58
CA LYS A 201 -55.55 -25.37 -43.99
C LYS A 201 -56.41 -26.63 -44.22
N PRO A 202 -57.67 -26.50 -44.66
CA PRO A 202 -58.53 -27.65 -44.91
C PRO A 202 -57.99 -28.47 -46.09
N GLU A 203 -57.79 -29.76 -45.82
CA GLU A 203 -57.48 -30.83 -46.76
C GLU A 203 -58.66 -31.03 -47.73
N GLU A 204 -58.48 -30.67 -48.99
CA GLU A 204 -59.35 -31.12 -50.09
C GLU A 204 -58.70 -32.35 -50.74
N VAL A 205 -59.34 -33.49 -50.52
CA VAL A 205 -58.92 -34.82 -50.94
C VAL A 205 -59.05 -34.95 -52.45
N ALA A 206 -57.93 -35.01 -53.17
CA ALA A 206 -57.86 -35.50 -54.54
C ALA A 206 -57.03 -36.80 -54.59
N PRO A 207 -57.57 -37.89 -55.19
CA PRO A 207 -56.84 -39.16 -55.31
C PRO A 207 -55.69 -38.99 -56.30
N THR A 208 -54.48 -38.90 -55.77
CA THR A 208 -53.25 -38.73 -56.56
C THR A 208 -52.63 -40.12 -56.80
N PRO A 209 -52.23 -40.43 -58.04
CA PRO A 209 -51.84 -41.77 -58.50
C PRO A 209 -50.60 -42.32 -57.79
N GLU A 210 -50.61 -43.64 -57.57
CA GLU A 210 -49.53 -44.45 -57.03
C GLU A 210 -48.21 -44.21 -57.79
N VAL A 211 -47.34 -43.39 -57.21
CA VAL A 211 -45.97 -43.21 -57.70
C VAL A 211 -45.13 -44.38 -57.16
N PRO A 212 -44.41 -45.13 -58.01
CA PRO A 212 -43.64 -46.29 -57.61
C PRO A 212 -42.60 -45.94 -56.54
N SER A 213 -42.67 -46.69 -55.45
CA SER A 213 -41.74 -46.78 -54.33
C SER A 213 -40.30 -46.94 -54.80
N ILE A 214 -39.60 -45.83 -54.95
CA ILE A 214 -38.14 -45.81 -55.00
C ILE A 214 -37.70 -45.75 -53.54
N SER A 215 -37.17 -46.85 -52.99
CA SER A 215 -36.60 -46.92 -51.64
C SER A 215 -35.32 -46.08 -51.57
N PRO A 216 -35.33 -44.86 -51.03
CA PRO A 216 -34.16 -44.00 -51.00
C PRO A 216 -33.65 -44.03 -49.56
N THR A 217 -32.80 -45.01 -49.22
CA THR A 217 -31.98 -45.03 -47.98
C THR A 217 -32.64 -44.25 -46.83
N GLU A 218 -33.64 -44.87 -46.21
CA GLU A 218 -34.42 -44.30 -45.12
C GLU A 218 -33.49 -43.96 -43.95
N ILE A 219 -32.92 -42.76 -43.98
CA ILE A 219 -32.51 -42.08 -42.76
C ILE A 219 -33.84 -41.82 -42.05
N THR A 220 -34.17 -42.72 -41.14
CA THR A 220 -35.34 -42.60 -40.29
C THR A 220 -35.26 -41.26 -39.55
N LEU A 221 -36.39 -40.56 -39.39
CA LEU A 221 -36.43 -39.26 -38.71
C LEU A 221 -35.78 -39.36 -37.31
N GLU A 222 -35.92 -40.53 -36.70
CA GLU A 222 -35.30 -40.97 -35.47
C GLU A 222 -33.76 -40.84 -35.51
N GLU A 223 -33.10 -41.29 -36.58
CA GLU A 223 -31.64 -41.17 -36.75
C GLU A 223 -31.21 -39.69 -36.84
N VAL A 224 -31.99 -38.83 -37.50
CA VAL A 224 -31.72 -37.38 -37.56
C VAL A 224 -31.87 -36.74 -36.17
N ILE A 225 -32.92 -37.11 -35.44
CA ILE A 225 -33.17 -36.60 -34.09
C ILE A 225 -32.06 -37.06 -33.13
N GLU A 226 -31.67 -38.34 -33.18
CA GLU A 226 -30.57 -38.89 -32.39
C GLU A 226 -29.24 -38.19 -32.69
N GLY A 227 -28.95 -37.92 -33.97
CA GLY A 227 -27.77 -37.15 -34.37
C GLY A 227 -27.75 -35.74 -33.77
N ILE A 228 -28.87 -35.02 -33.83
CA ILE A 228 -28.98 -33.66 -33.25
C ILE A 228 -28.83 -33.71 -31.73
N ILE A 229 -29.46 -34.67 -31.05
CA ILE A 229 -29.36 -34.81 -29.59
C ILE A 229 -27.93 -35.14 -29.19
N ALA A 230 -27.26 -36.06 -29.87
CA ALA A 230 -25.87 -36.43 -29.59
C ALA A 230 -24.92 -35.23 -29.77
N GLU A 231 -25.09 -34.44 -30.83
CA GLU A 231 -24.30 -33.23 -31.06
C GLU A 231 -24.50 -32.19 -29.95
N LYS A 232 -25.75 -31.92 -29.55
CA LYS A 232 -26.04 -30.99 -28.45
C LYS A 232 -25.54 -31.50 -27.10
N PHE A 233 -25.59 -32.80 -26.87
CA PHE A 233 -25.08 -33.40 -25.63
C PHE A 233 -23.56 -33.27 -25.55
N THR A 234 -22.86 -33.53 -26.66
CA THR A 234 -21.39 -33.38 -26.74
C THR A 234 -20.96 -31.93 -26.46
N PHE A 235 -21.66 -30.96 -27.05
CA PHE A 235 -21.43 -29.53 -26.78
C PHE A 235 -21.68 -29.15 -25.31
N LEU A 236 -22.73 -29.72 -24.71
CA LEU A 236 -23.06 -29.49 -23.30
C LEU A 236 -22.00 -30.08 -22.37
N GLU A 237 -21.54 -31.31 -22.65
CA GLU A 237 -20.45 -31.96 -21.90
C GLU A 237 -19.14 -31.16 -21.99
N GLU A 238 -18.78 -30.67 -23.18
CA GLU A 238 -17.61 -29.80 -23.36
C GLU A 238 -17.72 -28.53 -22.50
N ARG A 239 -18.90 -27.89 -22.50
CA ARG A 239 -19.15 -26.68 -21.70
C ARG A 239 -19.09 -26.94 -20.20
N PHE A 240 -19.59 -28.09 -19.72
CA PHE A 240 -19.44 -28.48 -18.32
C PHE A 240 -17.98 -28.75 -17.95
N SER A 241 -17.24 -29.45 -18.83
CA SER A 241 -15.80 -29.67 -18.62
C SER A 241 -15.02 -28.35 -18.49
N ASP A 242 -15.35 -27.35 -19.31
CA ASP A 242 -14.72 -26.03 -19.23
C ASP A 242 -15.13 -25.25 -17.99
N PHE A 243 -16.35 -25.46 -17.48
CA PHE A 243 -16.79 -24.89 -16.22
C PHE A 243 -16.00 -25.50 -15.05
N ASP A 244 -15.86 -26.82 -14.99
CA ASP A 244 -15.10 -27.52 -13.95
C ASP A 244 -13.62 -27.09 -13.93
N LYS A 245 -13.01 -26.91 -15.11
CA LYS A 245 -11.64 -26.38 -15.21
C LYS A 245 -11.52 -24.97 -14.64
N LYS A 246 -12.49 -24.10 -14.91
CA LYS A 246 -12.50 -22.72 -14.38
C LYS A 246 -12.73 -22.69 -12.88
N ASP A 247 -13.61 -23.55 -12.38
CA ASP A 247 -13.87 -23.67 -10.94
C ASP A 247 -12.60 -24.11 -10.20
N LEU A 248 -11.89 -25.11 -10.73
CA LEU A 248 -10.60 -25.55 -10.18
C LEU A 248 -9.54 -24.45 -10.22
N GLN A 249 -9.49 -23.65 -11.29
CA GLN A 249 -8.57 -22.50 -11.39
C GLN A 249 -8.89 -21.43 -10.34
N LEU A 250 -10.17 -21.10 -10.16
CA LEU A 250 -10.60 -20.14 -9.14
C LEU A 250 -10.29 -20.63 -7.73
N GLU A 251 -10.49 -21.92 -7.46
CA GLU A 251 -10.14 -22.52 -6.16
C GLU A 251 -8.63 -22.41 -5.89
N GLN A 252 -7.79 -22.70 -6.89
CA GLN A 252 -6.34 -22.53 -6.79
C GLN A 252 -5.92 -21.07 -6.59
N GLU A 253 -6.57 -20.12 -7.29
CA GLU A 253 -6.31 -18.69 -7.11
C GLU A 253 -6.71 -18.22 -5.70
N ILE A 254 -7.86 -18.67 -5.18
CA ILE A 254 -8.32 -18.37 -3.82
C ILE A 254 -7.34 -18.93 -2.79
N GLU A 255 -6.88 -20.17 -2.97
CA GLU A 255 -5.87 -20.79 -2.09
C GLU A 255 -4.55 -20.02 -2.14
N GLY A 256 -4.09 -19.62 -3.34
CA GLY A 256 -2.89 -18.79 -3.51
C GLY A 256 -3.00 -17.42 -2.85
N LEU A 257 -4.17 -16.78 -2.92
CA LEU A 257 -4.43 -15.51 -2.22
C LEU A 257 -4.43 -15.70 -0.70
N ARG A 258 -5.01 -16.78 -0.18
CA ARG A 258 -4.99 -17.09 1.26
C ARG A 258 -3.57 -17.29 1.77
N ALA A 259 -2.76 -18.08 1.06
CA ALA A 259 -1.35 -18.28 1.42
C ALA A 259 -0.56 -16.96 1.43
N ARG A 260 -0.80 -16.08 0.47
CA ARG A 260 -0.17 -14.76 0.42
C ARG A 260 -0.60 -13.83 1.56
N ILE A 261 -1.86 -13.92 1.99
CA ILE A 261 -2.36 -13.18 3.16
C ILE A 261 -1.63 -13.66 4.42
N GLU A 262 -1.52 -14.97 4.63
CA GLU A 262 -0.80 -15.54 5.78
C GLU A 262 0.68 -15.13 5.80
N GLU A 263 1.36 -15.14 4.64
CA GLU A 263 2.74 -14.65 4.51
C GLU A 263 2.87 -13.17 4.91
N LEU A 264 1.94 -12.32 4.44
CA LEU A 264 1.93 -10.90 4.78
C LEU A 264 1.65 -10.67 6.27
N GLU A 265 0.75 -11.42 6.88
CA GLU A 265 0.48 -11.34 8.32
C GLU A 265 1.70 -11.73 9.15
N LEU A 266 2.44 -12.76 8.74
CA LEU A 266 3.68 -13.17 9.40
C LEU A 266 4.77 -12.09 9.26
N ALA A 267 4.96 -11.55 8.05
CA ALA A 267 5.92 -10.47 7.80
C ALA A 267 5.58 -9.19 8.59
N LEU A 268 4.29 -8.87 8.74
CA LEU A 268 3.84 -7.74 9.56
C LEU A 268 4.17 -7.96 11.05
N LYS A 269 3.90 -9.16 11.59
CA LYS A 269 4.24 -9.51 12.97
C LYS A 269 5.74 -9.44 13.25
N GLU A 270 6.58 -9.90 12.31
CA GLU A 270 8.04 -9.80 12.45
C GLU A 270 8.52 -8.35 12.44
N ARG A 271 7.94 -7.52 11.56
CA ARG A 271 8.23 -6.10 11.50
C ARG A 271 7.79 -5.36 12.77
N GLU A 272 6.61 -5.68 13.30
CA GLU A 272 6.09 -5.13 14.56
C GLU A 272 7.05 -5.43 15.71
N LYS A 273 7.45 -6.70 15.86
CA LYS A 273 8.45 -7.10 16.85
C LYS A 273 9.77 -6.33 16.70
N THR A 274 10.25 -6.14 15.48
CA THR A 274 11.48 -5.38 15.21
C THR A 274 11.34 -3.89 15.59
N LEU A 275 10.14 -3.32 15.44
CA LEU A 275 9.86 -1.94 15.86
C LEU A 275 9.83 -1.84 17.38
N ASP A 276 9.20 -2.77 18.07
CA ASP A 276 9.17 -2.81 19.54
C ASP A 276 10.59 -2.88 20.11
N GLU A 277 11.44 -3.76 19.59
CA GLU A 277 12.85 -3.86 19.99
C GLU A 277 13.63 -2.54 19.76
N LYS A 278 13.31 -1.80 18.69
CA LYS A 278 13.92 -0.48 18.42
C LYS A 278 13.38 0.59 19.35
N PHE A 279 12.10 0.56 19.70
CA PHE A 279 11.50 1.47 20.67
C PHE A 279 12.11 1.26 22.06
N ASP A 280 12.22 0.01 22.52
CA ASP A 280 12.85 -0.32 23.80
C ASP A 280 14.30 0.15 23.86
N ASN A 281 15.08 -0.09 22.80
CA ASN A 281 16.46 0.38 22.71
C ASN A 281 16.55 1.93 22.72
N THR A 282 15.62 2.60 22.06
CA THR A 282 15.56 4.08 22.05
C THR A 282 15.17 4.62 23.42
N MET A 283 14.22 3.98 24.10
CA MET A 283 13.81 4.32 25.46
C MET A 283 14.96 4.16 26.45
N ALA A 284 15.69 3.04 26.39
CA ALA A 284 16.87 2.83 27.22
C ALA A 284 17.97 3.88 26.97
N LYS A 285 18.17 4.31 25.71
CA LYS A 285 19.11 5.40 25.38
C LYS A 285 18.63 6.75 25.92
N MET A 286 17.33 7.01 25.87
CA MET A 286 16.74 8.25 26.40
C MET A 286 16.90 8.31 27.93
N GLU A 287 16.65 7.21 28.63
CA GLU A 287 16.87 7.10 30.08
C GLU A 287 18.36 7.33 30.44
N ALA A 288 19.29 6.79 29.65
CA ALA A 288 20.72 7.04 29.85
C ALA A 288 21.11 8.52 29.63
N ILE A 289 20.46 9.21 28.69
CA ILE A 289 20.66 10.65 28.45
C ILE A 289 20.08 11.46 29.61
N GLU A 290 18.90 11.11 30.11
CA GLU A 290 18.27 11.75 31.25
C GLU A 290 19.15 11.63 32.50
N GLY A 291 19.74 10.46 32.75
CA GLY A 291 20.71 10.26 33.84
C GLY A 291 21.96 11.15 33.70
N LYS A 292 22.52 11.28 32.49
CA LYS A 292 23.66 12.17 32.23
C LYS A 292 23.29 13.65 32.39
N LEU A 293 22.11 14.04 31.92
CA LEU A 293 21.58 15.40 32.06
C LEU A 293 21.36 15.76 33.54
N GLY A 294 20.83 14.83 34.33
CA GLY A 294 20.71 14.99 35.78
C GLY A 294 22.08 15.15 36.45
N ALA A 295 23.08 14.35 36.06
CA ALA A 295 24.44 14.47 36.59
C ALA A 295 25.10 15.80 36.22
N THR A 296 24.98 16.27 34.97
CA THR A 296 25.52 17.58 34.57
C THR A 296 24.78 18.74 35.23
N GLN A 297 23.46 18.67 35.37
CA GLN A 297 22.68 19.65 36.13
C GLN A 297 23.16 19.74 37.59
N LYS A 298 23.46 18.60 38.21
CA LYS A 298 24.02 18.57 39.57
C LYS A 298 25.37 19.27 39.63
N ILE A 299 26.29 18.98 38.71
CA ILE A 299 27.60 19.65 38.64
C ILE A 299 27.42 21.17 38.45
N PHE A 300 26.52 21.60 37.57
CA PHE A 300 26.21 23.03 37.40
C PHE A 300 25.67 23.65 38.69
N SER A 301 24.79 22.95 39.41
CA SER A 301 24.24 23.45 40.68
C SER A 301 25.29 23.58 41.78
N GLU A 302 26.32 22.73 41.78
CA GLU A 302 27.43 22.78 42.74
C GLU A 302 28.48 23.84 42.37
N THR A 303 28.75 24.02 41.08
CA THR A 303 29.78 24.96 40.58
C THR A 303 29.32 26.42 40.55
N LEU A 304 28.02 26.70 40.36
CA LEU A 304 27.50 28.07 40.31
C LEU A 304 27.71 28.85 41.63
N PRO A 305 27.44 28.29 42.83
CA PRO A 305 27.77 28.93 44.10
C PRO A 305 29.27 29.17 44.28
N GLU A 306 30.10 28.20 43.91
CA GLU A 306 31.56 28.32 44.01
C GLU A 306 32.08 29.45 43.10
N LEU A 307 31.58 29.53 41.86
CA LEU A 307 31.92 30.60 40.92
C LEU A 307 31.47 31.97 41.46
N THR A 308 30.27 32.05 42.01
CA THR A 308 29.74 33.28 42.63
C THR A 308 30.61 33.73 43.81
N SER A 309 31.06 32.78 44.64
CA SER A 309 31.99 33.06 45.74
C SER A 309 33.34 33.57 45.23
N LYS A 310 33.91 32.95 44.18
CA LYS A 310 35.17 33.39 43.57
C LYS A 310 35.08 34.82 43.01
N VAL A 311 33.99 35.16 42.32
CA VAL A 311 33.76 36.52 41.82
C VAL A 311 33.63 37.54 42.96
N ARG A 312 32.96 37.18 44.06
CA ARG A 312 32.89 38.04 45.26
C ARG A 312 34.27 38.29 45.87
N MET A 313 35.09 37.25 46.03
CA MET A 313 36.46 37.39 46.55
C MET A 313 37.34 38.29 45.66
N ILE A 314 37.21 38.18 44.33
CA ILE A 314 37.93 39.04 43.38
C ILE A 314 37.48 40.50 43.55
N ASN A 315 36.17 40.75 43.65
CA ASN A 315 35.65 42.09 43.86
C ASN A 315 36.12 42.69 45.20
N GLU A 316 36.12 41.91 46.28
CA GLU A 316 36.66 42.33 47.57
C GLU A 316 38.16 42.65 47.49
N SER A 317 38.94 41.83 46.78
CA SER A 317 40.37 42.07 46.56
C SER A 317 40.62 43.35 45.75
N ILE A 318 39.80 43.62 44.73
CA ILE A 318 39.88 44.86 43.94
C ILE A 318 39.56 46.08 44.82
N GLU A 319 38.54 46.01 45.67
CA GLU A 319 38.20 47.08 46.62
C GLU A 319 39.32 47.29 47.65
N GLN A 320 39.95 46.23 48.15
CA GLN A 320 41.13 46.33 49.01
C GLN A 320 42.31 46.99 48.30
N ILE A 321 42.59 46.62 47.05
CA ILE A 321 43.65 47.25 46.25
C ILE A 321 43.34 48.75 46.05
N LYS A 322 42.13 49.10 45.64
CA LYS A 322 41.71 50.51 45.49
C LYS A 322 41.87 51.31 46.78
N LYS A 323 41.61 50.71 47.94
CA LYS A 323 41.79 51.35 49.26
C LYS A 323 43.26 51.44 49.67
N ALA A 324 44.08 50.46 49.30
CA ALA A 324 45.49 50.35 49.65
C ALA A 324 46.44 51.11 48.70
N THR A 325 46.02 51.44 47.48
CA THR A 325 46.61 52.54 46.70
C THR A 325 45.92 53.83 47.12
N PRO A 326 46.37 54.52 48.19
CA PRO A 326 45.92 55.89 48.41
C PRO A 326 46.18 56.64 47.12
N LYS A 327 45.20 57.45 46.71
CA LYS A 327 45.44 58.45 45.67
C LYS A 327 46.73 59.15 46.09
N ARG A 328 47.80 58.88 45.35
CA ARG A 328 49.01 59.68 45.43
C ARG A 328 48.56 60.98 44.80
N GLU A 329 47.91 61.79 45.64
CA GLU A 329 47.43 63.10 45.25
C GLU A 329 48.63 63.82 44.68
N GLU A 330 48.39 64.38 43.52
CA GLU A 330 49.31 65.16 42.72
C GLU A 330 49.69 66.41 43.54
N GLU A 331 50.55 66.23 44.54
CA GLU A 331 51.43 67.29 45.06
C GLU A 331 52.60 67.43 44.09
N GLU A 332 52.30 67.83 42.85
CA GLU A 332 53.25 68.54 41.99
C GLU A 332 52.60 69.88 41.61
N GLU A 333 52.37 70.68 42.66
CA GLU A 333 52.53 72.12 42.56
C GLU A 333 54.03 72.39 42.37
N TYR A 334 54.47 72.68 41.14
CA TYR A 334 55.54 73.65 40.84
C TYR A 334 55.62 74.01 39.35
#